data_AF-A0A820JDK7-F1
#
_entry.id   AF-A0A820JDK7-F1
#
_cell.length_a   1.000
_cell.length_b   1.000
_cell.length_c   1.000
_cell.angle_alpha   90.00
_cell.angle_beta   90.00
_cell.angle_gamma   90.00
#
_symmetry.space_group_name_H-M   'P 1'
#
loop_
_entity.id
_entity.type
_entity.pdbx_description
1 polymer ?
#
loop_
_entity_poly.entity_id
_entity_poly.type
_entity_poly.pdbx_seq_one_letter_code
_entity_poly.pdbx_strand_id
1 'polypeptide(L)'
;MTHSKSVCFICNDETKKITYLCKGCSSEYCYEHLGEHRHELNQDFEILTNNYNQFQQRINEQKQNPQDSSLIEKINQWENESIEKIQQIAKECRKMVIKYTKIITNDIGKKFHELIQQLKQIRKENQY
;
A
#
# COMPACT_ATOMS: atom_id res chain seq x y z
N MET A 1 -11.24 51.15 -41.47
CA MET A 1 -11.59 49.90 -40.78
C MET A 1 -10.80 48.78 -41.44
N THR A 2 -9.70 48.35 -40.84
CA THR A 2 -8.80 47.33 -41.41
C THR A 2 -9.38 45.95 -41.10
N HIS A 3 -9.97 45.29 -42.10
CA HIS A 3 -10.32 43.88 -42.02
C HIS A 3 -9.01 43.06 -41.90
N SER A 4 -8.70 42.54 -40.72
CA SER A 4 -7.65 41.53 -40.59
C SER A 4 -8.12 40.27 -41.32
N LYS A 5 -7.38 39.84 -42.34
CA LYS A 5 -7.65 38.56 -43.00
C LYS A 5 -7.48 37.44 -41.97
N SER A 6 -8.58 36.80 -41.58
CA SER A 6 -8.54 35.57 -40.81
C SER A 6 -8.22 34.42 -41.77
N VAL A 7 -7.20 33.63 -41.43
CA VAL A 7 -6.76 32.46 -42.18
C VAL A 7 -7.01 31.21 -41.36
N CYS A 8 -7.24 30.08 -42.03
CA CYS A 8 -7.47 28.82 -41.33
C CYS A 8 -6.22 28.37 -40.57
N PHE A 9 -6.37 28.05 -39.29
CA PHE A 9 -5.29 27.59 -38.41
C PHE A 9 -4.58 26.33 -38.91
N ILE A 10 -5.29 25.43 -39.60
CA ILE A 10 -4.73 24.15 -40.06
C ILE A 10 -3.99 24.31 -41.40
N CYS A 11 -4.63 24.88 -42.43
CA CYS A 11 -4.05 24.93 -43.77
C CYS A 11 -3.41 26.27 -44.16
N ASN A 12 -3.60 27.32 -43.37
CA ASN A 12 -3.07 28.67 -43.59
C ASN A 12 -3.29 29.23 -45.00
N ASP A 13 -4.36 28.80 -45.66
CA ASP A 13 -4.64 29.12 -47.06
C ASP A 13 -5.35 30.47 -47.17
N GLU A 14 -4.63 31.49 -47.65
CA GLU A 14 -5.16 32.84 -47.87
C GLU A 14 -6.22 32.93 -48.98
N THR A 15 -6.36 31.89 -49.81
CA THR A 15 -7.37 31.85 -50.88
C THR A 15 -8.77 31.53 -50.34
N LYS A 16 -8.87 30.88 -49.17
CA LYS A 16 -10.13 30.61 -48.48
C LYS A 16 -10.62 31.88 -47.78
N LYS A 17 -11.44 32.67 -48.47
CA LYS A 17 -11.95 33.98 -48.02
C LYS A 17 -12.89 33.94 -46.80
N ILE A 18 -13.41 32.77 -46.43
CA ILE A 18 -14.36 32.61 -45.33
C ILE A 18 -13.76 31.63 -44.33
N THR A 19 -13.50 32.13 -43.12
CA THR A 19 -13.17 31.33 -41.94
C THR A 19 -14.24 31.50 -40.88
N TYR A 20 -14.29 30.54 -39.98
CA TYR A 20 -15.21 30.51 -38.86
C TYR A 20 -14.41 30.42 -37.56
N LEU A 21 -14.66 31.34 -36.65
CA LEU A 21 -14.10 31.32 -35.31
C LEU A 21 -14.76 30.22 -34.47
N CYS A 22 -13.96 29.26 -34.00
CA CYS A 22 -14.39 28.36 -32.93
C CYS A 22 -14.27 29.09 -31.59
N LYS A 23 -15.40 29.38 -30.94
CA LYS A 23 -15.42 30.06 -29.63
C LYS A 23 -14.79 29.24 -28.49
N GLY A 24 -14.67 27.91 -28.67
CA GLY A 24 -14.11 27.01 -27.65
C GLY A 24 -12.58 27.05 -27.59
N CYS A 25 -11.91 26.98 -28.74
CA CYS A 25 -10.45 27.04 -28.82
C CYS A 25 -9.90 28.40 -29.27
N SER A 26 -10.77 29.35 -29.61
CA SER A 26 -10.44 30.68 -30.15
C SER A 26 -9.63 30.67 -31.46
N SER A 27 -9.67 29.56 -32.21
CA SER A 27 -8.99 29.41 -33.50
C SER A 27 -9.97 29.56 -34.68
N GLU A 28 -9.46 30.09 -35.79
CA GLU A 28 -10.18 30.27 -37.06
C GLU A 28 -9.99 29.05 -37.96
N TYR A 29 -11.08 28.52 -38.52
CA TYR A 29 -11.04 27.34 -39.41
C TYR A 29 -11.81 27.59 -40.70
N CYS A 30 -11.37 27.01 -41.82
CA CYS A 30 -12.25 26.90 -42.98
C CYS A 30 -13.32 25.82 -42.73
N TYR A 31 -14.36 25.80 -43.55
CA TYR A 31 -15.53 24.91 -43.35
C TYR A 31 -15.15 23.43 -43.13
N GLU A 32 -14.25 22.88 -43.95
CA GLU A 32 -13.80 21.48 -43.87
C GLU A 32 -13.09 21.18 -42.53
N HIS A 33 -12.01 21.92 -42.25
CA HIS A 33 -11.25 21.79 -41.00
C HIS A 33 -12.07 22.09 -39.73
N LEU A 34 -13.12 22.91 -39.83
CA LEU A 34 -14.05 23.10 -38.71
C LEU A 34 -14.88 21.83 -38.45
N GLY A 35 -15.30 21.13 -39.51
CA GLY A 35 -15.99 19.85 -39.43
C GLY A 35 -15.11 18.77 -38.82
N GLU A 36 -13.87 18.68 -39.28
CA GLU A 36 -12.86 17.75 -38.74
C GLU A 36 -12.57 18.05 -37.27
N HIS A 37 -12.31 19.31 -36.92
CA HIS A 37 -12.09 19.72 -35.53
C HIS A 37 -13.25 19.33 -34.60
N ARG A 38 -14.49 19.52 -35.05
CA ARG A 38 -15.68 19.09 -34.28
C ARG A 38 -15.78 17.58 -34.17
N HIS A 39 -15.39 16.86 -35.21
CA HIS A 39 -15.39 15.40 -35.19
C HIS A 39 -14.36 14.86 -34.20
N GLU A 40 -13.13 15.37 -34.24
CA GLU A 40 -12.07 15.04 -33.27
C GLU A 40 -12.51 15.33 -31.84
N LEU A 41 -13.09 16.51 -31.59
CA LEU A 41 -13.62 16.86 -30.27
C LEU A 41 -14.67 15.85 -29.78
N ASN A 42 -15.58 15.42 -30.64
CA ASN A 42 -16.58 14.42 -30.26
C ASN A 42 -15.93 13.07 -29.92
N GLN A 43 -14.92 12.64 -30.68
CA GLN A 43 -14.17 11.43 -30.36
C GLN A 43 -13.46 11.55 -29.01
N ASP A 44 -12.83 12.69 -28.73
CA ASP A 44 -12.19 12.96 -27.44
C ASP A 44 -13.20 12.91 -26.28
N PHE A 45 -14.40 13.48 -26.48
CA PHE A 45 -15.47 13.42 -25.48
C PHE A 45 -15.97 12.00 -25.23
N GLU A 46 -16.09 11.17 -26.26
CA GLU A 46 -16.46 9.76 -26.13
C GLU A 46 -15.40 8.98 -25.33
N ILE A 47 -14.12 9.18 -25.64
CA ILE A 47 -12.99 8.59 -24.92
C ILE A 47 -13.02 9.01 -23.45
N LEU A 48 -13.17 10.31 -23.18
CA LEU A 48 -13.22 10.85 -21.83
C LEU A 48 -14.39 10.27 -21.03
N THR A 49 -15.57 10.18 -21.65
CA THR A 49 -16.78 9.61 -21.04
C THR A 49 -16.57 8.14 -20.70
N ASN A 50 -16.00 7.37 -21.63
CA ASN A 50 -15.69 5.96 -21.39
C ASN A 50 -14.67 5.78 -20.25
N ASN A 51 -13.60 6.59 -20.23
CA ASN A 51 -12.61 6.58 -19.15
C ASN A 51 -13.24 6.91 -17.79
N TYR A 52 -14.12 7.91 -17.76
CA TYR A 52 -14.86 8.28 -16.55
C TYR A 52 -15.72 7.12 -16.05
N ASN A 53 -16.48 6.46 -16.94
CA ASN A 53 -17.34 5.34 -16.58
C ASN A 53 -16.54 4.15 -16.04
N GLN A 54 -15.42 3.81 -16.69
CA GLN A 54 -14.52 2.76 -16.21
C GLN A 54 -13.93 3.10 -14.84
N PHE A 55 -13.56 4.35 -14.62
CA PHE A 55 -13.03 4.80 -13.34
C PHE A 55 -14.08 4.73 -12.23
N GLN A 56 -15.30 5.20 -12.49
CA GLN A 56 -16.43 5.08 -11.57
C GLN A 56 -16.75 3.62 -11.23
N GLN A 57 -16.72 2.74 -12.23
CA GLN A 57 -16.92 1.30 -12.01
C GLN A 57 -15.87 0.74 -11.06
N ARG A 58 -14.58 1.01 -11.28
CA ARG A 58 -13.49 0.55 -10.39
C ARG A 58 -13.64 1.07 -8.97
N ILE A 59 -14.05 2.34 -8.79
CA ILE A 59 -14.33 2.90 -7.46
C ILE A 59 -15.48 2.14 -6.80
N ASN A 60 -16.55 1.85 -7.53
CA ASN A 60 -17.71 1.15 -6.98
C ASN A 60 -17.38 -0.30 -6.63
N GLU A 61 -16.58 -0.99 -7.44
CA GLU A 61 -16.07 -2.34 -7.15
C GLU A 61 -15.24 -2.33 -5.85
N GLN A 62 -14.32 -1.38 -5.68
CA GLN A 62 -13.56 -1.24 -4.43
C GLN A 62 -14.43 -0.88 -3.23
N LYS A 63 -15.51 -0.10 -3.41
CA LYS A 63 -16.47 0.21 -2.34
C LYS A 63 -17.28 -1.02 -1.91
N GLN A 64 -17.63 -1.89 -2.85
CA GLN A 64 -18.38 -3.12 -2.56
C GLN A 64 -17.51 -4.15 -1.85
N ASN A 65 -16.25 -4.30 -2.27
CA ASN A 65 -15.30 -5.23 -1.67
C ASN A 65 -14.05 -4.51 -1.12
N PRO A 66 -14.18 -3.72 -0.04
CA PRO A 66 -13.04 -2.99 0.53
C PRO A 66 -11.96 -3.93 1.08
N GLN A 67 -12.31 -5.19 1.35
CA GLN A 67 -11.39 -6.23 1.81
C GLN A 67 -10.41 -6.69 0.72
N ASP A 68 -10.77 -6.55 -0.56
CA ASP A 68 -9.90 -6.90 -1.71
C ASP A 68 -8.89 -5.78 -2.02
N SER A 69 -8.83 -4.74 -1.18
CA SER A 69 -7.85 -3.68 -1.30
C SER A 69 -6.45 -4.20 -1.00
N SER A 70 -5.50 -3.85 -1.86
CA SER A 70 -4.06 -4.13 -1.63
C SER A 70 -3.53 -3.52 -0.34
N LEU A 71 -4.21 -2.52 0.23
CA LEU A 71 -3.88 -1.97 1.56
C LEU A 71 -4.25 -2.93 2.68
N ILE A 72 -5.40 -3.62 2.58
CA ILE A 72 -5.81 -4.64 3.55
C ILE A 72 -4.88 -5.84 3.49
N GLU A 73 -4.49 -6.27 2.30
CA GLU A 73 -3.50 -7.34 2.13
C GLU A 73 -2.17 -7.01 2.82
N LYS A 74 -1.69 -5.77 2.67
CA LYS A 74 -0.48 -5.29 3.37
C LYS A 74 -0.64 -5.27 4.90
N ILE A 75 -1.81 -4.87 5.40
CA ILE A 75 -2.11 -4.89 6.84
C ILE A 75 -2.07 -6.34 7.35
N ASN A 76 -2.72 -7.27 6.63
CA ASN A 76 -2.75 -8.68 7.00
C ASN A 76 -1.34 -9.30 6.99
N GLN A 77 -0.52 -8.97 5.99
CA GLN A 77 0.87 -9.41 5.94
C GLN A 77 1.66 -8.89 7.16
N TRP A 78 1.57 -7.59 7.44
CA TRP A 78 2.24 -6.99 8.59
C TRP A 78 1.79 -7.60 9.92
N GLU A 79 0.50 -7.88 10.07
CA GLU A 79 -0.07 -8.52 11.26
C GLU A 79 0.52 -9.92 11.46
N ASN A 80 0.51 -10.75 10.41
CA ASN A 80 1.04 -12.11 10.45
C ASN A 80 2.53 -12.13 10.79
N GLU A 81 3.34 -11.31 10.11
CA GLU A 81 4.79 -11.21 10.38
C GLU A 81 5.06 -10.76 11.82
N SER A 82 4.23 -9.87 12.36
CA SER A 82 4.39 -9.37 13.72
C SER A 82 4.03 -10.43 14.76
N ILE A 83 2.95 -11.19 14.55
CA ILE A 83 2.57 -12.32 15.40
C ILE A 83 3.71 -13.35 15.44
N GLU A 84 4.25 -13.72 14.29
CA GLU A 84 5.36 -14.70 14.21
C GLU A 84 6.59 -14.24 15.01
N LYS A 85 6.99 -12.97 14.84
CA LYS A 85 8.11 -12.38 15.60
C LYS A 85 7.86 -12.42 17.11
N ILE A 86 6.67 -12.02 17.55
CA ILE A 86 6.29 -12.05 18.98
C ILE A 86 6.32 -13.48 19.52
N GLN A 87 5.78 -14.44 18.78
CA GLN A 87 5.77 -15.84 19.17
C GLN A 87 7.17 -16.43 19.27
N GLN A 88 8.06 -16.10 18.31
CA GLN A 88 9.45 -16.54 18.33
C GLN A 88 10.17 -16.02 19.58
N ILE A 89 10.10 -14.71 19.83
CA ILE A 89 10.74 -14.09 21.00
C ILE A 89 10.19 -14.69 22.29
N ALA A 90 8.87 -14.84 22.41
CA ALA A 90 8.26 -15.45 23.58
C ALA A 90 8.73 -16.91 23.80
N LYS A 91 8.93 -17.68 22.73
CA LYS A 91 9.47 -19.05 22.80
C LYS A 91 10.91 -19.06 23.29
N GLU A 92 11.74 -18.13 22.83
CA GLU A 92 13.13 -17.98 23.26
C GLU A 92 13.22 -17.57 24.74
N CYS A 93 12.43 -16.58 25.17
CA CYS A 93 12.35 -16.17 26.57
C CYS A 93 11.93 -17.34 27.48
N ARG A 94 10.88 -18.09 27.10
CA ARG A 94 10.45 -19.27 27.87
C ARG A 94 11.56 -20.32 27.98
N LYS A 95 12.28 -20.60 26.89
CA LYS A 95 13.43 -21.53 26.91
C LYS A 95 14.52 -21.05 27.87
N MET A 96 14.85 -19.76 27.86
CA MET A 96 15.85 -19.20 28.77
C MET A 96 15.43 -19.36 30.23
N VAL A 97 14.19 -18.98 30.58
CA VAL A 97 13.67 -19.12 31.94
C VAL A 97 13.74 -20.56 32.40
N ILE A 98 13.23 -21.52 31.60
CA ILE A 98 13.27 -22.95 31.93
C ILE A 98 14.71 -23.43 32.15
N LYS A 99 15.66 -23.00 31.32
CA LYS A 99 17.08 -23.35 31.47
C LYS A 99 17.63 -22.85 32.80
N TYR A 100 17.43 -21.57 33.12
CA TYR A 100 17.94 -20.99 34.37
C TYR A 100 17.26 -21.57 35.60
N THR A 101 15.95 -21.80 35.56
CA THR A 101 15.23 -22.48 36.65
C THR A 101 15.83 -23.86 36.91
N LYS A 102 16.07 -24.68 35.88
CA LYS A 102 16.70 -26.00 36.05
C LYS A 102 18.09 -25.90 36.69
N ILE A 103 18.91 -24.93 36.25
CA ILE A 103 20.25 -24.72 36.81
C ILE A 103 20.14 -24.36 38.29
N ILE A 104 19.31 -23.38 38.64
CA ILE A 104 19.13 -22.90 40.01
C ILE A 104 18.59 -24.02 40.91
N THR A 105 17.53 -24.73 40.48
CA THR A 105 16.94 -25.80 41.26
C THR A 105 17.93 -26.94 41.51
N ASN A 106 18.75 -27.30 40.51
CA ASN A 106 19.79 -28.32 40.69
C ASN A 106 20.89 -27.85 41.66
N ASP A 107 21.32 -26.59 41.57
CA ASP A 107 22.34 -26.04 42.48
C ASP A 107 21.85 -26.00 43.94
N ILE A 108 20.61 -25.54 44.15
CA ILE A 108 19.94 -25.59 45.46
C ILE A 108 19.87 -27.03 45.97
N GLY A 109 19.46 -27.98 45.12
CA GLY A 109 19.39 -29.40 45.47
C GLY A 109 20.73 -29.97 45.93
N LYS A 110 21.83 -29.63 45.25
CA LYS A 110 23.18 -30.05 45.63
C LYS A 110 23.61 -29.45 46.97
N LYS A 111 23.49 -28.14 47.12
CA LYS A 111 23.83 -27.44 48.38
C LYS A 111 23.04 -27.98 49.57
N PHE A 112 21.76 -28.26 49.36
CA PHE A 112 20.91 -28.84 50.40
C PHE A 112 21.35 -30.27 50.77
N HIS A 113 21.70 -31.08 49.77
CA HIS A 113 22.25 -32.42 50.02
C HIS A 113 23.54 -32.37 50.84
N GLU A 114 24.48 -31.51 50.45
CA GLU A 114 25.75 -31.30 51.17
C GLU A 114 25.51 -30.90 52.63
N LEU A 115 24.61 -29.94 52.86
CA LEU A 115 24.25 -29.50 54.21
C LEU A 115 23.66 -30.63 55.06
N ILE A 116 22.81 -31.48 54.49
CA ILE A 116 22.29 -32.67 55.19
C ILE A 116 23.42 -33.66 55.54
N GLN A 117 24.37 -33.88 54.64
CA GLN A 117 25.50 -34.77 54.93
C GLN A 117 26.37 -34.22 56.07
N GLN A 118 26.66 -32.91 56.06
CA GLN A 118 27.39 -32.24 57.14
C GLN A 118 26.66 -32.38 58.49
N LEU A 119 25.35 -32.15 58.52
CA LEU A 119 24.55 -32.32 59.75
C LEU A 119 24.59 -33.77 60.28
N LYS A 120 24.52 -34.77 59.38
CA LYS A 120 24.65 -36.18 59.77
C LYS A 120 26.03 -36.50 60.33
N GLN A 121 27.08 -35.91 59.76
CA GLN A 121 28.45 -36.11 60.22
C GLN A 121 28.67 -35.53 61.62
N ILE A 122 28.26 -34.27 61.85
CA ILE A 122 28.34 -33.61 63.16
C ILE A 122 27.60 -34.42 64.23
N ARG A 123 26.42 -34.98 63.89
CA ARG A 123 25.66 -35.82 64.82
C ARG A 123 26.40 -37.10 65.21
N LYS A 124 27.12 -37.72 64.28
CA LYS A 124 27.94 -38.91 64.56
C LYS A 124 29.16 -38.59 65.41
N GLU A 125 29.78 -37.43 65.17
CA GLU A 125 30.96 -36.98 65.94
C GLU A 125 30.62 -36.67 67.40
N ASN A 126 29.43 -36.15 67.68
CA ASN A 126 28.96 -35.88 69.05
C ASN A 126 28.43 -37.13 69.81
N GLN A 127 28.54 -38.33 69.23
CA GLN A 127 28.14 -39.61 69.86
C GLN A 127 29.33 -40.43 70.37
N TYR A 128 30.54 -39.88 70.35
CA TYR A 128 31.77 -40.40 70.94
C TYR A 128 32.26 -39.48 72.07
#